data_AF-A0A1F8CTF9-F1
#
_entry.id   AF-A0A1F8CTF9-F1
#
_cell.length_a   1.000
_cell.length_b   1.000
_cell.length_c   1.000
_cell.angle_alpha   90.00
_cell.angle_beta   90.00
_cell.angle_gamma   90.00
#
_symmetry.space_group_name_H-M   'P 1'
#
loop_
_entity.id
_entity.type
_entity.pdbx_description
1 polymer ?
#
loop_
_entity_poly.entity_id
_entity_poly.type
_entity_poly.pdbx_seq_one_letter_code
_entity_poly.pdbx_strand_id
1 'polypeptide(L)'
;MFNTVLLSDEIYPINLKNITTPPDKLFFTGSLLPTDQKAIAIVGSRENTLYGKKTAQFFAEILSQAGYTLISGLARGIDTIVHKTALKNKGRTIAVLGSGLNVYYPPENKFLYEKISKTGAVISEFPLDTKPLKHNFLQRNRLISGLSLAVVIIEGRRRSGTISTATWAADQGRDVFAVPGPVDSPLSEAPNFLLSQGAIFATTPHDILEYLDE
;
A
#
# COMPACT_ATOMS: atom_id res chain seq x y z
N MET A 1 11.33 -4.83 18.55
CA MET A 1 10.34 -5.36 19.51
C MET A 1 9.00 -5.38 18.79
N PHE A 2 8.26 -6.49 18.86
CA PHE A 2 6.92 -6.56 18.27
C PHE A 2 5.90 -6.09 19.29
N ASN A 3 4.97 -5.28 18.82
CA ASN A 3 3.86 -4.75 19.58
C ASN A 3 2.57 -5.37 19.06
N THR A 4 1.54 -5.31 19.89
CA THR A 4 0.19 -5.74 19.55
C THR A 4 -0.75 -4.57 19.82
N VAL A 5 -1.71 -4.36 18.93
CA VAL A 5 -2.82 -3.43 19.13
C VAL A 5 -4.13 -4.17 18.87
N LEU A 6 -5.11 -3.96 19.74
CA LEU A 6 -6.46 -4.51 19.64
C LEU A 6 -7.40 -3.47 19.02
N LEU A 7 -8.48 -3.92 18.38
CA LEU A 7 -9.50 -3.06 17.76
C LEU A 7 -10.13 -2.03 18.75
N SER A 8 -10.12 -2.38 20.04
CA SER A 8 -10.59 -1.52 21.13
C SER A 8 -9.62 -0.41 21.51
N ASP A 9 -8.35 -0.53 21.15
CA ASP A 9 -7.31 0.40 21.59
C ASP A 9 -7.38 1.71 20.80
N GLU A 10 -7.11 2.83 21.47
CA GLU A 10 -7.16 4.17 20.85
C GLU A 10 -6.13 4.34 19.71
N ILE A 11 -5.00 3.63 19.81
CA ILE A 11 -3.93 3.70 18.79
C ILE A 11 -4.24 2.86 17.55
N TYR A 12 -5.35 2.11 17.53
CA TYR A 12 -5.74 1.31 16.38
C TYR A 12 -6.08 2.21 15.19
N PRO A 13 -5.56 1.94 13.97
CA PRO A 13 -5.76 2.83 12.82
C PRO A 13 -7.25 3.04 12.49
N ILE A 14 -7.71 4.29 12.61
CA ILE A 14 -9.13 4.63 12.48
C ILE A 14 -9.72 4.26 11.10
N ASN A 15 -8.95 4.46 10.03
CA ASN A 15 -9.38 4.09 8.67
C ASN A 15 -9.68 2.58 8.59
N LEU A 16 -8.79 1.77 9.19
CA LEU A 16 -8.93 0.33 9.16
C LEU A 16 -10.05 -0.16 10.07
N LYS A 17 -10.34 0.55 11.17
CA LYS A 17 -11.48 0.25 12.05
C LYS A 17 -12.83 0.34 11.33
N ASN A 18 -12.91 1.18 10.30
CA ASN A 18 -14.15 1.49 9.59
C ASN A 18 -14.42 0.61 8.36
N ILE A 19 -13.58 -0.38 8.05
CA ILE A 19 -13.87 -1.32 6.96
C ILE A 19 -14.88 -2.37 7.42
N THR A 20 -15.47 -3.12 6.48
CA THR A 20 -16.51 -4.13 6.75
C THR A 20 -16.08 -5.23 7.73
N THR A 21 -14.80 -5.64 7.68
CA THR A 21 -14.27 -6.76 8.47
C THR A 21 -12.93 -6.39 9.13
N PRO A 22 -12.88 -5.42 10.05
CA PRO A 22 -11.61 -4.98 10.63
C PRO A 22 -10.95 -6.13 11.43
N PRO A 23 -9.60 -6.30 11.37
CA PRO A 23 -8.95 -7.30 12.20
C PRO A 23 -9.07 -6.94 13.68
N ASP A 24 -9.49 -7.89 14.52
CA ASP A 24 -9.60 -7.68 15.99
C ASP A 24 -8.26 -7.33 16.64
N LYS A 25 -7.16 -7.74 16.00
CA LYS A 25 -5.80 -7.55 16.48
C LYS A 25 -4.82 -7.37 15.32
N LEU A 26 -3.88 -6.47 15.50
CA LEU A 26 -2.71 -6.32 14.63
C LEU A 26 -1.42 -6.50 15.42
N PHE A 27 -0.46 -7.18 14.80
CA PHE A 27 0.93 -7.16 15.22
C PHE A 27 1.67 -6.10 14.43
N PHE A 28 2.57 -5.36 15.08
CA PHE A 28 3.43 -4.42 14.37
C PHE A 28 4.82 -4.27 14.99
N THR A 29 5.75 -3.72 14.22
CA THR A 29 7.02 -3.17 14.69
C THR A 29 7.16 -1.74 14.18
N GLY A 30 7.85 -0.89 14.94
CA GLY A 30 7.87 0.56 14.73
C GLY A 30 6.78 1.27 15.54
N SER A 31 6.24 2.36 15.00
CA SER A 31 5.21 3.17 15.68
C SER A 31 3.99 3.36 14.79
N LEU A 32 2.80 3.29 15.39
CA LEU A 32 1.55 3.78 14.80
C LEU A 32 1.30 5.18 15.35
N LEU A 33 0.98 6.14 14.48
CA LEU A 33 0.81 7.54 14.82
C LEU A 33 -0.56 8.04 14.35
N PRO A 34 -1.17 9.04 15.04
CA PRO A 34 -2.42 9.63 14.58
C PRO A 34 -2.36 10.19 13.15
N THR A 35 -1.19 10.65 12.71
CA THR A 35 -0.96 11.14 11.34
C THR A 35 -1.10 10.05 10.27
N ASP A 36 -1.09 8.76 10.64
CA ASP A 36 -1.33 7.64 9.73
C ASP A 36 -2.76 7.61 9.17
N GLN A 37 -3.69 8.37 9.74
CA GLN A 37 -5.03 8.54 9.18
C GLN A 37 -4.98 9.25 7.80
N LYS A 38 -3.96 10.08 7.55
CA LYS A 38 -3.68 10.70 6.25
C LYS A 38 -2.76 9.77 5.46
N ALA A 39 -3.33 8.70 4.92
CA ALA A 39 -2.57 7.66 4.24
C ALA A 39 -3.07 7.40 2.82
N ILE A 40 -2.13 7.14 1.91
CA ILE A 40 -2.40 6.74 0.52
C ILE A 40 -1.68 5.43 0.25
N ALA A 41 -2.41 4.45 -0.26
CA ALA A 41 -1.78 3.22 -0.75
C ALA A 41 -1.25 3.43 -2.16
N ILE A 42 -0.03 2.96 -2.43
CA ILE A 42 0.51 2.88 -3.78
C ILE A 42 0.94 1.45 -4.02
N VAL A 43 0.35 0.81 -5.04
CA VAL A 43 0.58 -0.61 -5.36
C VAL A 43 0.79 -0.81 -6.85
N GLY A 44 1.46 -1.92 -7.19
CA GLY A 44 1.63 -2.31 -8.58
C GLY A 44 2.42 -3.58 -8.78
N SER A 45 2.95 -3.76 -9.98
CA SER A 45 3.64 -4.98 -10.40
C SER A 45 4.88 -5.29 -9.57
N ARG A 46 5.13 -6.60 -9.36
CA ARG A 46 6.38 -7.12 -8.78
C ARG A 46 7.54 -7.09 -9.78
N GLU A 47 7.22 -7.10 -11.06
CA GLU A 47 8.13 -6.99 -12.19
C GLU A 47 7.76 -5.70 -12.90
N ASN A 48 8.32 -4.59 -12.44
CA ASN A 48 7.94 -3.25 -12.90
C ASN A 48 8.69 -2.86 -14.18
N THR A 49 8.08 -2.03 -15.02
CA THR A 49 8.77 -1.41 -16.16
C THR A 49 9.66 -0.24 -15.70
N LEU A 50 10.48 0.31 -16.61
CA LEU A 50 11.17 1.57 -16.35
C LEU A 50 10.17 2.72 -16.18
N TYR A 51 9.07 2.70 -16.94
CA TYR A 51 7.96 3.65 -16.80
C TYR A 51 7.37 3.56 -15.39
N GLY A 52 6.88 2.38 -14.98
CA GLY A 52 6.28 2.19 -13.66
C GLY A 52 7.23 2.48 -12.51
N LYS A 53 8.54 2.21 -12.68
CA LYS A 53 9.55 2.64 -11.70
C LYS A 53 9.56 4.16 -11.53
N LYS A 54 9.71 4.91 -12.63
CA LYS A 54 9.77 6.38 -12.61
C LYS A 54 8.47 6.96 -12.07
N THR A 55 7.33 6.43 -12.49
CA THR A 55 6.01 6.87 -12.03
C THR A 55 5.83 6.60 -10.53
N ALA A 56 6.13 5.41 -10.04
CA ALA A 56 6.04 5.12 -8.60
C ALA A 56 6.97 5.99 -7.76
N GLN A 57 8.17 6.32 -8.26
CA GLN A 57 9.07 7.27 -7.60
C GLN A 57 8.46 8.67 -7.57
N PHE A 58 7.95 9.16 -8.69
CA PHE A 58 7.34 10.48 -8.78
C PHE A 58 6.13 10.62 -7.84
N PHE A 59 5.20 9.66 -7.88
CA PHE A 59 4.03 9.66 -7.01
C PHE A 59 4.42 9.54 -5.53
N ALA A 60 5.30 8.61 -5.18
CA ALA A 60 5.73 8.44 -3.80
C ALA A 60 6.49 9.66 -3.27
N GLU A 61 7.29 10.33 -4.10
CA GLU A 61 8.01 11.53 -3.71
C GLU A 61 7.05 12.66 -3.32
N ILE A 62 6.18 13.06 -4.25
CA ILE A 62 5.28 14.20 -4.04
C ILE A 62 4.28 13.93 -2.92
N LEU A 63 3.63 12.76 -2.92
CA LEU A 63 2.62 12.44 -1.90
C LEU A 63 3.24 12.37 -0.49
N SER A 64 4.46 11.83 -0.37
CA SER A 64 5.16 11.81 0.92
C SER A 64 5.60 13.20 1.39
N GLN A 65 5.99 14.09 0.47
CA GLN A 65 6.33 15.48 0.77
C GLN A 65 5.10 16.31 1.16
N ALA A 66 3.94 15.99 0.61
CA ALA A 66 2.64 16.55 1.00
C ALA A 66 2.17 16.05 2.39
N GLY A 67 2.96 15.20 3.07
CA GLY A 67 2.68 14.75 4.43
C GLY A 67 1.82 13.50 4.53
N TYR A 68 1.51 12.83 3.42
CA TYR A 68 0.79 11.56 3.44
C TYR A 68 1.71 10.41 3.88
N THR A 69 1.16 9.51 4.70
CA THR A 69 1.78 8.23 5.00
C THR A 69 1.56 7.27 3.84
N LEU A 70 2.64 6.75 3.24
CA LEU A 70 2.50 5.83 2.13
C LEU A 70 2.34 4.39 2.59
N ILE A 71 1.26 3.73 2.18
CA ILE A 71 0.97 2.34 2.50
C ILE A 71 1.33 1.46 1.31
N SER A 72 2.04 0.37 1.56
CA SER A 72 2.26 -0.64 0.52
C SER A 72 2.59 -2.00 1.12
N GLY A 73 2.83 -2.98 0.28
CA GLY A 73 2.86 -4.38 0.67
C GLY A 73 4.22 -4.99 0.93
N LEU A 74 5.29 -4.21 0.85
CA LEU A 74 6.67 -4.69 0.87
C LEU A 74 6.98 -5.79 -0.17
N ALA A 75 6.16 -5.95 -1.20
CA ALA A 75 6.48 -6.85 -2.31
C ALA A 75 7.68 -6.33 -3.10
N ARG A 76 8.20 -7.15 -4.02
CA ARG A 76 9.14 -6.67 -5.05
C ARG A 76 8.48 -5.59 -5.92
N GLY A 77 9.30 -4.87 -6.69
CA GLY A 77 8.83 -3.94 -7.69
C GLY A 77 8.26 -2.66 -7.08
N ILE A 78 7.03 -2.30 -7.48
CA ILE A 78 6.41 -1.01 -7.13
C ILE A 78 6.37 -0.78 -5.61
N ASP A 79 5.95 -1.75 -4.82
CA ASP A 79 5.90 -1.64 -3.35
C ASP A 79 7.27 -1.30 -2.74
N THR A 80 8.33 -2.01 -3.15
CA THR A 80 9.70 -1.71 -2.73
C THR A 80 10.11 -0.28 -3.11
N ILE A 81 9.75 0.18 -4.30
CA ILE A 81 10.09 1.51 -4.81
C ILE A 81 9.40 2.59 -3.98
N VAL A 82 8.10 2.43 -3.69
CA VAL A 82 7.30 3.34 -2.88
C VAL A 82 7.93 3.53 -1.50
N HIS A 83 8.19 2.43 -0.77
CA HIS A 83 8.79 2.49 0.55
C HIS A 83 10.19 3.13 0.53
N LYS A 84 11.03 2.77 -0.44
CA LYS A 84 12.38 3.34 -0.56
C LYS A 84 12.33 4.84 -0.83
N THR A 85 11.44 5.28 -1.70
CA THR A 85 11.28 6.70 -2.05
C THR A 85 10.76 7.50 -0.86
N ALA A 86 9.72 7.01 -0.16
CA ALA A 86 9.22 7.63 1.05
C ALA A 86 10.34 7.86 2.08
N LEU A 87 11.10 6.80 2.39
CA LEU A 87 12.22 6.88 3.32
C LEU A 87 13.33 7.82 2.87
N LYS A 88 13.66 7.83 1.56
CA LYS A 88 14.67 8.74 0.99
C LYS A 88 14.26 10.20 1.18
N ASN A 89 12.97 10.50 1.03
CA ASN A 89 12.40 11.83 1.20
C ASN A 89 12.07 12.17 2.66
N LYS A 90 12.50 11.34 3.63
CA LYS A 90 12.16 11.48 5.05
C LYS A 90 10.65 11.49 5.33
N GLY A 91 9.87 11.00 4.37
CA GLY A 91 8.44 10.79 4.52
C GLY A 91 8.14 9.52 5.31
N ARG A 92 6.86 9.35 5.66
CA ARG A 92 6.39 8.23 6.46
C ARG A 92 5.84 7.12 5.58
N THR A 93 6.06 5.87 5.98
CA THR A 93 5.54 4.72 5.23
C THR A 93 5.22 3.53 6.14
N ILE A 94 4.17 2.78 5.79
CA ILE A 94 3.78 1.56 6.50
C ILE A 94 3.73 0.39 5.53
N ALA A 95 4.42 -0.69 5.88
CA ALA A 95 4.38 -1.95 5.16
C ALA A 95 3.35 -2.89 5.77
N VAL A 96 2.50 -3.50 4.95
CA VAL A 96 1.51 -4.49 5.38
C VAL A 96 1.94 -5.87 4.90
N LEU A 97 2.06 -6.87 5.79
CA LEU A 97 2.59 -8.19 5.43
C LEU A 97 1.52 -9.27 5.22
N GLY A 98 1.72 -10.11 4.20
CA GLY A 98 0.96 -11.35 3.99
C GLY A 98 1.56 -12.54 4.76
N SER A 99 2.27 -12.27 5.84
CA SER A 99 3.03 -13.21 6.66
C SER A 99 3.16 -12.65 8.06
N GLY A 100 3.64 -13.45 9.01
CA GLY A 100 3.99 -12.96 10.33
C GLY A 100 5.24 -12.07 10.32
N LEU A 101 5.43 -11.27 11.38
CA LEU A 101 6.54 -10.32 11.49
C LEU A 101 7.93 -10.96 11.65
N ASN A 102 8.01 -12.24 12.04
CA ASN A 102 9.27 -12.99 12.04
C ASN A 102 9.71 -13.44 10.64
N VAL A 103 8.86 -13.24 9.62
CA VAL A 103 9.10 -13.75 8.28
C VAL A 103 9.37 -12.62 7.30
N TYR A 104 10.65 -12.41 7.00
CA TYR A 104 11.10 -11.45 5.99
C TYR A 104 10.81 -11.99 4.58
N TYR A 105 9.73 -11.51 3.98
CA TYR A 105 9.36 -11.86 2.61
C TYR A 105 9.01 -10.61 1.79
N PRO A 106 9.65 -10.43 0.61
CA PRO A 106 10.72 -11.26 0.06
C PRO A 106 12.05 -11.05 0.85
N PRO A 107 12.94 -12.06 0.94
CA PRO A 107 14.14 -11.99 1.80
C PRO A 107 15.04 -10.77 1.53
N GLU A 108 15.18 -10.36 0.28
CA GLU A 108 15.97 -9.20 -0.14
C GLU A 108 15.43 -7.85 0.40
N ASN A 109 14.16 -7.79 0.80
CA ASN A 109 13.58 -6.62 1.43
C ASN A 109 13.79 -6.58 2.95
N LYS A 110 14.55 -7.51 3.55
CA LYS A 110 14.83 -7.52 4.99
C LYS A 110 15.38 -6.18 5.51
N PHE A 111 16.36 -5.60 4.81
CA PHE A 111 16.93 -4.32 5.24
C PHE A 111 15.94 -3.15 5.07
N LEU A 112 15.05 -3.23 4.08
CA LEU A 112 13.99 -2.25 3.89
C LEU A 112 12.95 -2.35 5.02
N TYR A 113 12.53 -3.56 5.38
CA TYR A 113 11.68 -3.83 6.55
C TYR A 113 12.25 -3.18 7.82
N GLU A 114 13.54 -3.41 8.09
CA GLU A 114 14.21 -2.86 9.27
C GLU A 114 14.26 -1.32 9.26
N LYS A 115 14.46 -0.72 8.08
CA LYS A 115 14.40 0.74 7.92
C LYS A 115 13.01 1.30 8.15
N ILE A 116 11.98 0.69 7.55
CA ILE A 116 10.58 1.10 7.75
C ILE A 116 10.24 1.02 9.23
N SER A 117 10.65 -0.04 9.93
CA SER A 117 10.39 -0.23 11.35
C SER A 117 11.00 0.85 12.27
N LYS A 118 11.93 1.68 11.78
CA LYS A 118 12.56 2.74 12.58
C LYS A 118 11.83 4.07 12.51
N THR A 119 11.16 4.37 11.40
CA THR A 119 10.52 5.69 11.14
C THR A 119 9.04 5.59 10.77
N GLY A 120 8.56 4.38 10.51
CA GLY A 120 7.19 4.03 10.16
C GLY A 120 6.74 2.81 10.95
N ALA A 121 5.98 1.94 10.30
CA ALA A 121 5.59 0.66 10.87
C ALA A 121 5.62 -0.48 9.84
N VAL A 122 5.85 -1.69 10.31
CA VAL A 122 5.52 -2.90 9.56
C VAL A 122 4.47 -3.66 10.33
N ILE A 123 3.34 -3.95 9.69
CA ILE A 123 2.15 -4.50 10.33
C ILE A 123 1.76 -5.84 9.72
N SER A 124 1.08 -6.67 10.51
CA SER A 124 0.48 -7.93 10.07
C SER A 124 -0.72 -8.31 10.94
N GLU A 125 -1.76 -8.86 10.31
CA GLU A 125 -2.87 -9.53 11.00
C GLU A 125 -2.51 -10.98 11.39
N PHE A 126 -1.45 -11.54 10.81
CA PHE A 126 -1.09 -12.94 11.00
C PHE A 126 -0.21 -13.16 12.24
N PRO A 127 -0.32 -14.33 12.91
CA PRO A 127 0.61 -14.75 13.95
C PRO A 127 2.08 -14.62 13.51
N LEU A 128 2.97 -14.33 14.46
CA LEU A 128 4.35 -13.87 14.19
C LEU A 128 5.16 -14.74 13.22
N ASP A 129 4.95 -16.06 13.20
CA ASP A 129 5.71 -17.00 12.38
C ASP A 129 4.99 -17.49 11.11
N THR A 130 3.82 -16.89 10.80
CA THR A 130 3.00 -17.30 9.67
C THR A 130 3.75 -17.14 8.35
N LYS A 131 3.74 -18.20 7.52
CA LYS A 131 4.46 -18.23 6.24
C LYS A 131 3.76 -17.38 5.16
N PRO A 132 4.49 -16.88 4.16
CA PRO A 132 3.98 -16.05 3.07
C PRO A 132 3.21 -16.88 2.02
N LEU A 133 2.00 -17.32 2.37
CA LEU A 133 1.15 -18.12 1.48
C LEU A 133 0.40 -17.24 0.47
N LYS A 134 0.11 -17.79 -0.72
CA LYS A 134 -0.55 -17.05 -1.81
C LYS A 134 -1.88 -16.40 -1.35
N HIS A 135 -2.70 -17.12 -0.60
CA HIS A 135 -3.99 -16.62 -0.10
C HIS A 135 -3.83 -15.50 0.94
N ASN A 136 -2.78 -15.54 1.77
CA ASN A 136 -2.49 -14.49 2.74
C ASN A 136 -2.26 -13.13 2.06
N PHE A 137 -1.64 -13.11 0.88
CA PHE A 137 -1.47 -11.87 0.12
C PHE A 137 -2.79 -11.27 -0.34
N LEU A 138 -3.74 -12.09 -0.79
CA LEU A 138 -5.07 -11.63 -1.21
C LEU A 138 -5.89 -11.12 -0.03
N GLN A 139 -5.83 -11.82 1.11
CA GLN A 139 -6.49 -11.40 2.33
C GLN A 139 -5.92 -10.08 2.87
N ARG A 140 -4.58 -9.96 2.88
CA ARG A 140 -3.91 -8.77 3.39
C ARG A 140 -4.14 -7.53 2.53
N ASN A 141 -4.44 -7.65 1.23
CA ASN A 141 -4.70 -6.49 0.39
C ASN A 141 -5.84 -5.60 0.94
N ARG A 142 -6.81 -6.19 1.64
CA ARG A 142 -7.89 -5.44 2.31
C ARG A 142 -7.36 -4.47 3.39
N LEU A 143 -6.23 -4.78 4.03
CA LEU A 143 -5.60 -3.93 5.03
C LEU A 143 -4.87 -2.75 4.35
N ILE A 144 -4.27 -2.99 3.18
CA ILE A 144 -3.59 -1.91 2.42
C ILE A 144 -4.60 -0.83 2.04
N SER A 145 -5.71 -1.22 1.41
CA SER A 145 -6.78 -0.27 1.10
C SER A 145 -7.45 0.26 2.36
N GLY A 146 -7.70 -0.60 3.36
CA GLY A 146 -8.43 -0.22 4.57
C GLY A 146 -7.71 0.82 5.42
N LEU A 147 -6.38 0.86 5.41
CA LEU A 147 -5.59 1.89 6.08
C LEU A 147 -5.60 3.23 5.36
N SER A 148 -5.93 3.24 4.08
CA SER A 148 -5.72 4.38 3.20
C SER A 148 -7.02 5.13 2.93
N LEU A 149 -6.90 6.42 2.65
CA LEU A 149 -8.00 7.24 2.12
C LEU A 149 -8.26 6.89 0.65
N ALA A 150 -7.18 6.67 -0.10
CA ALA A 150 -7.21 6.32 -1.51
C ALA A 150 -6.14 5.28 -1.86
N VAL A 151 -6.33 4.59 -2.99
CA VAL A 151 -5.40 3.60 -3.54
C VAL A 151 -4.98 4.00 -4.95
N VAL A 152 -3.67 4.08 -5.18
CA VAL A 152 -3.07 4.40 -6.48
C VAL A 152 -2.50 3.13 -7.12
N ILE A 153 -2.98 2.83 -8.31
CA ILE A 153 -2.54 1.70 -9.13
C ILE A 153 -1.56 2.21 -10.19
N ILE A 154 -0.27 1.91 -10.02
CA ILE A 154 0.78 2.38 -10.94
C ILE A 154 0.85 1.52 -12.20
N GLU A 155 0.96 0.21 -12.05
CA GLU A 155 1.00 -0.75 -13.16
C GLU A 155 0.70 -2.17 -12.67
N GLY A 156 0.19 -3.03 -13.54
CA GLY A 156 -0.06 -4.43 -13.28
C GLY A 156 -0.78 -5.12 -14.44
N ARG A 157 -0.76 -6.46 -14.44
CA ARG A 157 -1.56 -7.26 -15.38
C ARG A 157 -3.02 -7.34 -14.92
N ARG A 158 -3.97 -7.56 -15.83
CA ARG A 158 -5.41 -7.65 -15.48
C ARG A 158 -5.74 -8.75 -14.47
N ARG A 159 -5.01 -9.86 -14.45
CA ARG A 159 -5.20 -10.96 -13.48
C ARG A 159 -4.07 -10.98 -12.45
N SER A 160 -3.94 -9.90 -11.69
CA SER A 160 -2.86 -9.72 -10.71
C SER A 160 -3.38 -9.33 -9.32
N GLY A 161 -2.51 -9.43 -8.31
CA GLY A 161 -2.81 -8.99 -6.96
C GLY A 161 -3.15 -7.50 -6.84
N THR A 162 -2.72 -6.69 -7.82
CA THR A 162 -3.03 -5.26 -7.90
C THR A 162 -4.53 -5.01 -8.09
N ILE A 163 -5.20 -5.80 -8.93
CA ILE A 163 -6.66 -5.73 -9.09
C ILE A 163 -7.37 -6.09 -7.79
N SER A 164 -6.87 -7.10 -7.05
CA SER A 164 -7.45 -7.45 -5.75
C SER A 164 -7.42 -6.29 -4.75
N THR A 165 -6.36 -5.50 -4.71
CA THR A 165 -6.31 -4.30 -3.84
C THR A 165 -7.31 -3.23 -4.30
N ALA A 166 -7.44 -3.01 -5.61
CA ALA A 166 -8.41 -2.06 -6.15
C ALA A 166 -9.86 -2.50 -5.88
N THR A 167 -10.16 -3.80 -5.99
CA THR A 167 -11.47 -4.35 -5.63
C THR A 167 -11.77 -4.13 -4.15
N TRP A 168 -10.83 -4.47 -3.26
CA TRP A 168 -11.01 -4.21 -1.83
C TRP A 168 -11.20 -2.73 -1.51
N ALA A 169 -10.50 -1.84 -2.21
CA ALA A 169 -10.65 -0.40 -2.06
C ALA A 169 -12.07 0.04 -2.42
N ALA A 170 -12.58 -0.36 -3.59
CA ALA A 170 -13.94 -0.07 -4.01
C ALA A 170 -14.99 -0.62 -3.03
N ASP A 171 -14.84 -1.87 -2.58
CA ASP A 171 -15.75 -2.50 -1.60
C ASP A 171 -15.76 -1.77 -0.25
N GLN A 172 -14.67 -1.08 0.09
CA GLN A 172 -14.50 -0.30 1.33
C GLN A 172 -14.88 1.18 1.15
N GLY A 173 -15.35 1.58 -0.03
CA GLY A 173 -15.66 2.98 -0.35
C GLY A 173 -14.41 3.86 -0.37
N ARG A 174 -13.25 3.31 -0.76
CA ARG A 174 -12.01 4.07 -0.96
C ARG A 174 -11.86 4.41 -2.43
N ASP A 175 -11.39 5.62 -2.70
CA ASP A 175 -11.12 6.06 -4.06
C ASP A 175 -9.98 5.25 -4.67
N VAL A 176 -10.19 4.83 -5.92
CA VAL A 176 -9.21 4.08 -6.70
C VAL A 176 -8.73 4.98 -7.82
N PHE A 177 -7.46 5.36 -7.76
CA PHE A 177 -6.76 6.06 -8.81
C PHE A 177 -5.97 5.06 -9.64
N ALA A 178 -5.97 5.24 -10.96
CA ALA A 178 -5.18 4.42 -11.86
C ALA A 178 -4.36 5.28 -12.81
N VAL A 179 -3.07 4.94 -12.93
CA VAL A 179 -2.16 5.63 -13.84
C VAL A 179 -2.29 5.02 -15.23
N PRO A 180 -2.69 5.79 -16.25
CA PRO A 180 -2.83 5.29 -17.61
C PRO A 180 -1.47 4.83 -18.17
N GLY A 181 -1.50 3.81 -19.03
CA GLY A 181 -0.30 3.36 -19.72
C GLY A 181 -0.54 2.88 -21.14
N PRO A 182 0.53 2.60 -21.90
CA PRO A 182 0.45 2.19 -23.30
C PRO A 182 -0.45 0.97 -23.51
N VAL A 183 -1.29 1.00 -24.54
CA VAL A 183 -2.27 -0.07 -24.83
C VAL A 183 -1.62 -1.42 -25.17
N ASP A 184 -0.37 -1.40 -25.63
CA ASP A 184 0.44 -2.56 -25.99
C ASP A 184 1.30 -3.09 -24.82
N SER A 185 1.29 -2.42 -23.67
CA SER A 185 2.02 -2.84 -22.48
C SER A 185 1.17 -3.79 -21.63
N PRO A 186 1.62 -5.04 -21.38
CA PRO A 186 0.89 -5.96 -20.52
C PRO A 186 0.74 -5.49 -19.07
N LEU A 187 1.61 -4.59 -18.61
CA LEU A 187 1.51 -3.99 -17.27
C LEU A 187 0.60 -2.75 -17.23
N SER A 188 0.10 -2.28 -18.37
CA SER A 188 -0.93 -1.23 -18.40
C SER A 188 -2.35 -1.81 -18.42
N GLU A 189 -2.49 -3.14 -18.56
CA GLU A 189 -3.80 -3.81 -18.59
C GLU A 189 -4.62 -3.55 -17.33
N ALA A 190 -4.02 -3.65 -16.13
CA ALA A 190 -4.75 -3.43 -14.88
C ALA A 190 -5.21 -1.98 -14.73
N PRO A 191 -4.34 -0.96 -14.79
CA PRO A 191 -4.80 0.41 -14.65
C PRO A 191 -5.79 0.81 -15.76
N ASN A 192 -5.53 0.47 -17.02
CA ASN A 192 -6.46 0.80 -18.12
C ASN A 192 -7.82 0.09 -17.95
N PHE A 193 -7.82 -1.16 -17.47
CA PHE A 193 -9.06 -1.85 -17.13
C PHE A 193 -9.79 -1.13 -15.99
N LEU A 194 -9.12 -0.77 -14.91
CA LEU A 194 -9.75 -0.06 -13.78
C LEU A 194 -10.33 1.30 -14.21
N LEU A 195 -9.63 2.04 -15.05
CA LEU A 195 -10.13 3.28 -15.65
C LEU A 195 -11.42 3.02 -16.44
N SER A 196 -11.49 1.94 -17.23
CA SER A 196 -12.73 1.55 -17.92
C SER A 196 -13.87 1.13 -16.98
N GLN A 197 -13.57 0.84 -15.71
CA GLN A 197 -14.56 0.51 -14.66
C GLN A 197 -14.90 1.71 -13.76
N GLY A 198 -14.41 2.91 -14.09
CA GLY A 198 -14.71 4.13 -13.34
C GLY A 198 -13.69 4.49 -12.26
N ALA A 199 -12.50 3.88 -12.25
CA ALA A 199 -11.40 4.40 -11.44
C ALA A 199 -11.01 5.82 -11.89
N ILE A 200 -10.55 6.63 -10.96
CA ILE A 200 -10.17 8.02 -11.18
C ILE A 200 -8.85 8.06 -11.95
N PHE A 201 -8.80 8.93 -12.95
CA PHE A 201 -7.62 9.10 -13.79
C PHE A 201 -6.54 9.87 -13.01
N ALA A 202 -5.34 9.31 -12.90
CA ALA A 202 -4.21 9.98 -12.27
C ALA A 202 -2.98 9.97 -13.19
N THR A 203 -2.71 11.10 -13.83
CA THR A 203 -1.49 11.33 -14.62
C THR A 203 -0.36 11.85 -13.77
N THR A 204 -0.69 12.60 -12.72
CA THR A 204 0.26 13.17 -11.78
C THR A 204 -0.21 12.95 -10.33
N PRO A 205 0.69 13.00 -9.34
CA PRO A 205 0.29 12.98 -7.94
C PRO A 205 -0.55 14.20 -7.53
N HIS A 206 -0.49 15.32 -8.27
CA HIS A 206 -1.30 16.51 -7.96
C HIS A 206 -2.78 16.24 -8.21
N ASP A 207 -3.11 15.43 -9.22
CA ASP A 207 -4.49 15.00 -9.51
C ASP A 207 -5.13 14.33 -8.27
N ILE A 208 -4.33 13.63 -7.46
CA ILE A 208 -4.79 13.00 -6.21
C ILE A 208 -4.89 14.03 -5.09
N LEU A 209 -3.92 14.94 -4.98
CA LEU A 209 -3.92 15.97 -3.94
C LEU A 209 -5.12 16.91 -4.10
N GLU A 210 -5.34 17.40 -5.32
CA GLU A 210 -6.49 18.25 -5.66
C GLU A 210 -7.81 17.56 -5.32
N TYR A 211 -7.95 16.28 -5.69
CA TYR A 211 -9.16 15.51 -5.40
C TYR A 211 -9.41 15.29 -3.88
N LEU A 212 -8.36 15.08 -3.10
CA LEU A 212 -8.48 14.81 -1.65
C LEU A 212 -8.59 16.08 -0.80
N ASP A 213 -8.25 17.25 -1.36
CA ASP A 213 -8.38 18.55 -0.70
C ASP A 213 -9.77 19.20 -0.94
N GLU A 214 -10.59 18.66 -1.85
CA GLU A 214 -12.00 19.03 -2.09
C GLU A 214 -12.98 18.44 -1.05
#